data_AF-A0A7V9DFL4-F1
#
_entry.id   AF-A0A7V9DFL4-F1
#
_cell.length_a   1.000
_cell.length_b   1.000
_cell.length_c   1.000
_cell.angle_alpha   90.00
_cell.angle_beta   90.00
_cell.angle_gamma   90.00
#
_symmetry.space_group_name_H-M   'P 1'
#
loop_
_entity.id
_entity.type
_entity.pdbx_description
1 polymer ?
#
loop_
_entity_poly.entity_id
_entity_poly.type
_entity_poly.pdbx_seq_one_letter_code
_entity_poly.pdbx_strand_id
1 'polypeptide(L)'
;MSQYDPYGPRDPEPELGYSPIKHPLTLRDVLRKLWAPIAFLGITFWKLKFVFAAIFKFKLFTVAGSMLVSIGAYALLWGWQFAVGFVVLLLVHELGHVFEAKRQGLPVSAPMFIPFLGALITLKRLPDNAWAEAKVAIAGPILGSLGAAATWGIGEAIDSELLVALAFTGFFLNLFNLAPLTPLD
;
A
#
# COMPACT_ATOMS: atom_id res chain seq x y z
N MET A 1 -73.32 -43.87 28.17
CA MET A 1 -72.70 -43.12 27.07
C MET A 1 -72.15 -41.83 27.66
N SER A 2 -70.82 -41.65 27.65
CA SER A 2 -70.17 -40.46 28.22
C SER A 2 -70.38 -39.27 27.30
N GLN A 3 -70.80 -38.14 27.86
CA GLN A 3 -71.08 -36.89 27.14
C GLN A 3 -69.75 -36.26 26.73
N TYR A 4 -69.43 -36.27 25.44
CA TYR A 4 -68.23 -35.62 24.90
C TYR A 4 -68.45 -34.11 24.90
N ASP A 5 -67.72 -33.39 25.75
CA ASP A 5 -67.70 -31.92 25.78
C ASP A 5 -66.48 -31.41 24.99
N PRO A 6 -66.67 -30.88 23.77
CA PRO A 6 -65.58 -30.41 22.93
C PRO A 6 -64.93 -29.10 23.41
N TYR A 7 -65.48 -28.45 24.45
CA TYR A 7 -64.98 -27.18 24.98
C TYR A 7 -64.41 -27.27 26.40
N GLY A 8 -64.24 -28.49 26.94
CA GLY A 8 -63.53 -28.71 28.20
C GLY A 8 -62.07 -28.23 28.15
N PRO A 9 -61.48 -27.80 29.27
CA PRO A 9 -60.05 -27.45 29.34
C PRO A 9 -59.20 -28.63 28.84
N ARG A 10 -58.28 -28.39 27.90
CA ARG A 10 -57.35 -29.44 27.44
C ARG A 10 -56.41 -29.82 28.57
N ASP A 11 -56.28 -31.12 28.83
CA ASP A 11 -55.26 -31.63 29.75
C ASP A 11 -53.87 -31.16 29.28
N PRO A 12 -52.97 -30.77 30.20
CA PRO A 12 -51.62 -30.32 29.84
C PRO A 12 -50.86 -31.45 29.12
N GLU A 13 -50.24 -31.13 27.99
CA GLU A 13 -49.39 -32.07 27.26
C GLU A 13 -48.23 -32.54 28.15
N PRO A 14 -47.86 -33.84 28.11
CA PRO A 14 -46.74 -34.34 28.89
C PRO A 14 -45.44 -33.67 28.42
N GLU A 15 -44.67 -33.11 29.36
CA GLU A 15 -43.37 -32.53 29.06
C GLU A 15 -42.43 -33.59 28.45
N LEU A 16 -42.18 -33.49 27.15
CA LEU A 16 -41.16 -34.29 26.47
C LEU A 16 -39.79 -33.85 27.00
N GLY A 17 -39.23 -34.66 27.91
CA GLY A 17 -37.92 -34.44 28.50
C GLY A 17 -36.80 -34.49 27.46
N TYR A 18 -36.50 -33.34 26.85
CA TYR A 18 -35.36 -33.20 25.96
C TYR A 18 -34.06 -33.26 26.77
N SER A 19 -33.26 -34.29 26.54
CA SER A 19 -31.88 -34.35 27.02
C SER A 19 -30.93 -34.23 25.83
N PRO A 20 -30.05 -33.21 25.79
CA PRO A 20 -29.10 -33.08 24.69
C PRO A 20 -28.12 -34.26 24.69
N ILE A 21 -27.96 -34.88 23.51
CA ILE A 21 -27.03 -36.00 23.28
C ILE A 21 -25.60 -35.49 23.54
N LYS A 22 -24.97 -35.98 24.62
CA LYS A 22 -23.58 -35.63 24.96
C LYS A 22 -22.62 -36.56 24.23
N HIS A 23 -21.95 -36.07 23.18
CA HIS A 23 -20.83 -36.79 22.58
C HIS A 23 -19.66 -36.87 23.58
N PRO A 24 -19.12 -38.07 23.90
CA PRO A 24 -17.95 -38.19 24.77
C PRO A 24 -16.73 -37.60 24.07
N LEU A 25 -16.03 -36.69 24.75
CA LEU A 25 -14.81 -36.07 24.23
C LEU A 25 -13.69 -37.12 24.19
N THR A 26 -13.35 -37.60 22.99
CA THR A 26 -12.21 -38.50 22.79
C THR A 26 -10.88 -37.72 22.89
N LEU A 27 -9.84 -38.32 23.49
CA LEU A 27 -8.51 -37.70 23.65
C LEU A 27 -7.93 -37.19 22.32
N ARG A 28 -8.24 -37.89 21.22
CA ARG A 28 -7.87 -37.53 19.85
C ARG A 28 -8.51 -36.22 19.39
N ASP A 29 -9.74 -35.94 19.83
CA ASP A 29 -10.47 -34.71 19.47
C ASP A 29 -9.94 -33.51 20.25
N VAL A 30 -9.62 -33.70 21.53
CA VAL A 30 -8.95 -32.67 22.34
C VAL A 30 -7.59 -32.34 21.74
N LEU A 31 -6.80 -33.36 21.41
CA LEU A 31 -5.48 -33.19 20.79
C LEU A 31 -5.57 -32.48 19.43
N ARG A 32 -6.53 -32.87 18.59
CA ARG A 32 -6.76 -32.22 17.28
C ARG A 32 -7.21 -30.77 17.42
N LYS A 33 -8.05 -30.46 18.42
CA LYS A 33 -8.55 -29.10 18.69
C LYS A 33 -7.44 -28.18 19.21
N LEU A 34 -6.44 -28.72 19.91
CA LEU A 34 -5.25 -27.99 20.36
C LEU A 34 -4.20 -27.84 19.25
N TRP A 35 -4.02 -28.83 18.38
CA TRP A 35 -3.03 -28.79 17.30
C TRP A 35 -3.48 -28.00 16.06
N ALA A 36 -4.78 -27.94 15.78
CA ALA A 36 -5.34 -27.20 14.66
C ALA A 36 -4.93 -25.70 14.61
N PRO A 37 -5.03 -24.91 15.71
CA PRO A 37 -4.60 -23.51 15.69
C PRO A 37 -3.07 -23.36 15.55
N ILE A 38 -2.29 -24.27 16.13
CA ILE A 38 -0.82 -24.27 16.02
C ILE A 38 -0.38 -24.54 14.58
N ALA A 39 -0.99 -25.55 13.94
CA ALA A 39 -0.73 -25.88 12.55
C ALA A 39 -1.20 -24.76 11.60
N PHE A 40 -2.36 -24.15 11.87
CA PHE A 40 -2.86 -23.01 11.10
C PHE A 40 -1.92 -21.80 11.19
N LEU A 41 -1.45 -21.45 12.39
CA LEU A 41 -0.47 -20.39 12.60
C LEU A 41 0.86 -20.72 11.93
N GLY A 42 1.34 -21.96 12.04
CA GLY A 42 2.57 -22.42 11.40
C GLY A 42 2.53 -22.35 9.87
N ILE A 43 1.44 -22.80 9.24
CA ILE A 43 1.25 -22.73 7.77
C ILE A 43 1.12 -21.28 7.31
N THR A 44 0.39 -20.45 8.07
CA THR A 44 0.25 -19.02 7.77
C THR A 44 1.60 -18.31 7.86
N PHE A 45 2.40 -18.58 8.89
CA PHE A 45 3.74 -18.04 9.06
C PHE A 45 4.69 -18.52 7.96
N TRP A 46 4.61 -19.79 7.55
CA TRP A 46 5.39 -20.32 6.43
C TRP A 46 5.01 -19.63 5.11
N LYS A 47 3.72 -19.41 4.82
CA LYS A 47 3.32 -18.63 3.63
C LYS A 47 3.80 -17.17 3.70
N LEU A 48 3.80 -16.57 4.87
CA LEU A 48 4.26 -15.19 5.10
C LEU A 48 5.78 -15.02 5.06
N LYS A 49 6.59 -16.07 5.28
CA LYS A 49 8.06 -15.96 5.29
C LYS A 49 8.63 -15.48 3.96
N PHE A 50 7.95 -15.76 2.84
CA PHE A 50 8.35 -15.28 1.52
C PHE A 50 8.00 -13.81 1.31
N VAL A 51 6.90 -13.33 1.91
CA VAL A 51 6.55 -11.90 1.97
C VAL A 51 7.52 -11.16 2.87
N PHE A 52 7.83 -11.71 4.04
CA PHE A 52 8.86 -11.18 4.94
C PHE A 52 10.24 -11.15 4.26
N ALA A 53 10.69 -12.24 3.62
CA ALA A 53 11.97 -12.27 2.91
C ALA A 53 12.01 -11.30 1.72
N ALA A 54 10.88 -11.09 1.03
CA ALA A 54 10.76 -10.09 -0.03
C ALA A 54 10.85 -8.65 0.51
N ILE A 55 10.23 -8.39 1.67
CA ILE A 55 10.32 -7.10 2.38
C ILE A 55 11.75 -6.86 2.93
N PHE A 56 12.42 -7.90 3.41
CA PHE A 56 13.78 -7.87 3.95
C PHE A 56 14.88 -7.82 2.89
N LYS A 57 14.56 -7.71 1.59
CA LYS A 57 15.55 -7.25 0.62
C LYS A 57 15.91 -5.80 0.95
N PHE A 58 17.11 -5.59 1.48
CA PHE A 58 17.67 -4.31 1.98
C PHE A 58 17.22 -3.03 1.25
N LYS A 59 17.08 -3.08 -0.09
CA LYS A 59 16.70 -1.92 -0.91
C LYS A 59 15.27 -1.42 -0.70
N LEU A 60 14.31 -2.32 -0.45
CA LEU A 60 12.92 -1.90 -0.21
C LEU A 60 12.78 -1.24 1.16
N PHE A 61 13.49 -1.78 2.16
CA PHE A 61 13.54 -1.20 3.49
C PHE A 61 14.15 0.20 3.48
N THR A 62 15.24 0.42 2.73
CA THR A 62 15.86 1.75 2.64
C THR A 62 14.93 2.76 1.95
N VAL A 63 14.23 2.37 0.88
CA VAL A 63 13.28 3.25 0.18
C VAL A 63 12.13 3.58 1.12
N ALA A 64 11.46 2.56 1.67
CA ALA A 64 10.32 2.74 2.58
C ALA A 64 10.70 3.54 3.83
N GLY A 65 11.86 3.27 4.42
CA GLY A 65 12.39 4.04 5.55
C GLY A 65 12.60 5.51 5.20
N SER A 66 13.25 5.81 4.08
CA SER A 66 13.47 7.19 3.61
C SER A 66 12.15 7.93 3.29
N MET A 67 11.16 7.22 2.73
CA MET A 67 9.82 7.75 2.49
C MET A 67 9.12 8.06 3.80
N LEU A 68 9.14 7.16 4.79
CA LEU A 68 8.49 7.38 6.09
C LEU A 68 9.11 8.57 6.84
N VAL A 69 10.43 8.71 6.81
CA VAL A 69 11.12 9.87 7.40
C VAL A 69 10.69 11.17 6.69
N SER A 70 10.62 11.15 5.36
CA SER A 70 10.18 12.31 4.57
C SER A 70 8.71 12.66 4.81
N ILE A 71 7.83 11.66 4.88
CA ILE A 71 6.42 11.83 5.24
C ILE A 71 6.31 12.45 6.62
N GLY A 72 7.05 11.95 7.62
CA GLY A 72 7.08 12.52 8.96
C GLY A 72 7.51 13.99 8.96
N ALA A 73 8.57 14.32 8.23
CA ALA A 73 9.05 15.69 8.12
C ALA A 73 8.03 16.64 7.44
N TYR A 74 7.47 16.25 6.30
CA TYR A 74 6.45 17.05 5.61
C TYR A 74 5.13 17.13 6.37
N ALA A 75 4.77 16.09 7.12
CA ALA A 75 3.55 16.06 7.91
C ALA A 75 3.55 17.12 9.02
N LEU A 76 4.74 17.47 9.55
CA LEU A 76 4.90 18.54 10.53
C LEU A 76 4.62 19.93 9.94
N LEU A 77 4.77 20.11 8.63
CA LEU A 77 4.57 21.39 7.95
C LEU A 77 3.17 21.54 7.33
N TRP A 78 2.68 20.47 6.69
CA TRP A 78 1.49 20.53 5.83
C TRP A 78 0.41 19.49 6.21
N GLY A 79 0.62 18.73 7.28
CA GLY A 79 -0.27 17.65 7.68
C GLY A 79 0.02 16.33 6.96
N TRP A 80 -0.36 15.23 7.60
CA TRP A 80 0.03 13.89 7.16
C TRP A 80 -0.61 13.47 5.82
N GLN A 81 -1.83 13.92 5.53
CA GLN A 81 -2.53 13.56 4.28
C GLN A 81 -1.81 14.16 3.07
N PHE A 82 -1.44 15.44 3.15
CA PHE A 82 -0.66 16.12 2.13
C PHE A 82 0.73 15.49 2.00
N ALA A 83 1.42 15.25 3.13
CA ALA A 83 2.75 14.64 3.11
C ALA A 83 2.80 13.28 2.40
N VAL A 84 1.81 12.42 2.66
CA VAL A 84 1.70 11.12 1.99
C VAL A 84 1.49 11.31 0.49
N GLY A 85 0.52 12.14 0.08
CA GLY A 85 0.25 12.39 -1.34
C GLY A 85 1.46 13.00 -2.06
N PHE A 86 2.15 13.93 -1.41
CA PHE A 86 3.33 14.60 -1.95
C PHE A 86 4.48 13.63 -2.18
N VAL A 87 4.78 12.76 -1.19
CA VAL A 87 5.83 11.74 -1.34
C VAL A 87 5.47 10.69 -2.39
N VAL A 88 4.18 10.37 -2.56
CA VAL A 88 3.72 9.51 -3.66
C VAL A 88 3.94 10.17 -5.01
N LEU A 89 3.65 11.46 -5.16
CA LEU A 89 3.92 12.19 -6.42
C LEU A 89 5.41 12.26 -6.74
N LEU A 90 6.27 12.52 -5.75
CA LEU A 90 7.72 12.43 -5.88
C LEU A 90 8.17 11.03 -6.32
N LEU A 91 7.58 9.98 -5.74
CA LEU A 91 7.89 8.61 -6.15
C LEU A 91 7.53 8.37 -7.62
N VAL A 92 6.36 8.82 -8.07
CA VAL A 92 5.92 8.66 -9.46
C VAL A 92 6.90 9.37 -10.41
N HIS A 93 7.35 10.56 -10.04
CA HIS A 93 8.38 11.30 -10.77
C HIS A 93 9.69 10.49 -10.88
N GLU A 94 10.26 10.03 -9.76
CA GLU A 94 11.49 9.23 -9.76
C GLU A 94 11.37 7.93 -10.56
N LEU A 95 10.20 7.29 -10.50
CA LEU A 95 9.93 6.08 -11.28
C LEU A 95 10.00 6.33 -12.78
N GLY A 96 9.77 7.56 -13.24
CA GLY A 96 9.96 7.97 -14.64
C GLY A 96 11.42 7.84 -15.06
N HIS A 97 12.34 8.42 -14.28
CA HIS A 97 13.77 8.28 -14.54
C HIS A 97 14.24 6.82 -14.44
N VAL A 98 13.78 6.09 -13.41
CA VAL A 98 14.13 4.67 -13.23
C VAL A 98 13.66 3.83 -14.42
N PHE A 99 12.44 4.08 -14.90
CA PHE A 99 11.88 3.36 -16.04
C PHE A 99 12.73 3.59 -17.30
N GLU A 100 13.03 4.84 -17.63
CA GLU A 100 13.82 5.15 -18.82
C GLU A 100 15.27 4.66 -18.70
N ALA A 101 15.89 4.84 -17.54
CA ALA A 101 17.24 4.33 -17.29
C ALA A 101 17.30 2.81 -17.49
N LYS A 102 16.33 2.06 -16.95
CA LYS A 102 16.22 0.61 -17.15
C LYS A 102 15.95 0.24 -18.61
N ARG A 103 15.10 1.00 -19.31
CA ARG A 103 14.82 0.79 -20.74
C ARG A 103 16.09 0.92 -21.58
N GLN A 104 16.99 1.83 -21.18
CA GLN A 104 18.30 2.01 -21.81
C GLN A 104 19.37 1.03 -21.27
N GLY A 105 19.03 0.10 -20.38
CA GLY A 105 19.97 -0.86 -19.81
C GLY A 105 20.96 -0.26 -18.79
N LEU A 106 20.70 0.96 -18.30
CA LEU A 106 21.56 1.64 -17.35
C LEU A 106 21.37 1.07 -15.93
N PRO A 107 22.47 0.79 -15.21
CA PRO A 107 22.39 0.34 -13.82
C PRO A 107 21.98 1.50 -12.90
N VAL A 108 20.71 1.52 -12.50
CA VAL A 108 20.11 2.55 -11.62
C VAL A 108 19.90 2.05 -10.18
N SER A 109 20.05 2.94 -9.20
CA SER A 109 19.71 2.66 -7.79
C SER A 109 18.19 2.61 -7.58
N ALA A 110 17.78 2.24 -6.36
CA ALA A 110 16.41 2.53 -5.94
C ALA A 110 16.30 4.03 -5.59
N PRO A 111 15.11 4.65 -5.70
CA PRO A 111 14.87 6.02 -5.26
C PRO A 111 15.17 6.20 -3.77
N MET A 112 15.80 7.31 -3.42
CA MET A 112 16.05 7.72 -2.04
C MET A 112 15.38 9.07 -1.78
N PHE A 113 14.63 9.16 -0.69
CA PHE A 113 13.92 10.38 -0.32
C PHE A 113 14.69 11.12 0.78
N ILE A 114 14.95 12.41 0.54
CA ILE A 114 15.59 13.30 1.49
C ILE A 114 14.56 14.37 1.89
N PRO A 115 14.21 14.47 3.19
CA PRO A 115 13.32 15.52 3.66
C PRO A 115 13.76 16.91 3.19
N PHE A 116 12.80 17.72 2.74
CA PHE A 116 12.97 19.09 2.25
C PHE A 116 13.79 19.27 0.96
N LEU A 117 14.52 18.26 0.51
CA LEU A 117 15.28 18.30 -0.74
C LEU A 117 14.52 17.63 -1.89
N GLY A 118 13.80 16.53 -1.62
CA GLY A 118 13.04 15.80 -2.63
C GLY A 118 13.40 14.33 -2.66
N ALA A 119 13.39 13.73 -3.84
CA ALA A 119 13.85 12.38 -4.08
C ALA A 119 14.96 12.39 -5.12
N LEU A 120 15.77 11.34 -5.15
CA LEU A 120 16.80 11.18 -6.16
C LEU A 120 17.13 9.72 -6.41
N ILE A 121 17.57 9.45 -7.63
CA ILE A 121 18.19 8.20 -8.04
C ILE A 121 19.65 8.43 -8.40
N THR A 122 20.44 7.36 -8.32
CA THR A 122 21.85 7.38 -8.73
C THR A 122 22.06 6.41 -9.88
N LEU A 123 22.58 6.93 -11.00
CA LEU A 123 23.08 6.11 -12.10
C LEU A 123 24.49 5.63 -11.76
N LYS A 124 24.73 4.32 -11.82
CA LYS A 124 26.08 3.75 -11.59
C LYS A 124 27.00 3.88 -12.80
N ARG A 125 26.43 4.19 -13.96
CA ARG A 125 27.12 4.43 -15.22
C ARG A 125 26.41 5.60 -15.91
N LEU A 126 27.20 6.55 -16.39
CA LEU A 126 26.69 7.68 -17.16
C LEU A 126 26.14 7.21 -18.53
N PRO A 127 25.09 7.86 -19.06
CA PRO A 127 24.60 7.60 -20.41
C PRO A 127 25.70 7.80 -21.46
N ASP A 128 25.67 7.02 -22.53
CA ASP A 128 26.72 7.04 -23.56
C ASP A 128 26.67 8.32 -24.43
N ASN A 129 25.58 9.08 -24.40
CA ASN A 129 25.44 10.36 -25.10
C ASN A 129 24.41 11.28 -24.43
N ALA A 130 24.48 12.58 -24.77
CA ALA A 130 23.59 13.61 -24.23
C ALA A 130 22.10 13.36 -24.54
N TRP A 131 21.78 12.67 -25.64
CA TRP A 131 20.39 12.34 -25.97
C TRP A 131 19.81 11.27 -25.05
N ALA A 132 20.62 10.26 -24.70
CA ALA A 132 20.26 9.24 -23.73
C ALA A 132 20.05 9.85 -22.34
N GLU A 133 20.93 10.77 -21.94
CA GLU A 133 20.79 11.56 -20.71
C GLU A 133 19.51 12.39 -20.70
N ALA A 134 19.26 13.18 -21.74
CA ALA A 134 18.06 14.01 -21.85
C ALA A 134 16.76 13.19 -21.81
N LYS A 135 16.76 11.97 -22.38
CA LYS A 135 15.62 11.06 -22.26
C LYS A 135 15.39 10.60 -20.83
N VAL A 136 16.44 10.21 -20.12
CA VAL A 136 16.33 9.77 -18.72
C VAL A 136 15.82 10.93 -17.87
N ALA A 137 16.36 12.13 -18.08
CA ALA A 137 16.01 13.31 -17.32
C ALA A 137 14.55 13.75 -17.58
N ILE A 138 14.12 13.89 -18.85
CA ILE A 138 12.73 14.28 -19.14
C ILE A 138 11.68 13.21 -18.77
N ALA A 139 12.07 11.95 -18.60
CA ALA A 139 11.14 10.88 -18.24
C ALA A 139 10.49 11.10 -16.86
N GLY A 140 11.21 11.70 -15.91
CA GLY A 140 10.67 12.03 -14.59
C GLY A 140 9.54 13.06 -14.65
N PRO A 141 9.78 14.27 -15.21
CA PRO A 141 8.77 15.30 -15.39
C PRO A 141 7.56 14.83 -16.21
N ILE A 142 7.75 14.00 -17.24
CA ILE A 142 6.64 13.44 -18.02
C ILE A 142 5.76 12.53 -17.13
N LEU A 143 6.36 11.53 -16.47
CA LEU A 143 5.58 10.59 -15.68
C LEU A 143 4.99 11.26 -14.43
N GLY A 144 5.74 12.15 -13.79
CA GLY A 144 5.29 12.97 -12.68
C GLY A 144 4.11 13.86 -13.08
N SER A 145 4.12 14.46 -14.28
CA SER A 145 3.02 15.30 -14.76
C SER A 145 1.78 14.48 -15.07
N LEU A 146 1.93 13.26 -15.58
CA LEU A 146 0.81 12.32 -15.73
C LEU A 146 0.23 11.92 -14.38
N GLY A 147 1.06 11.68 -13.37
CA GLY A 147 0.62 11.41 -11.99
C GLY A 147 -0.11 12.60 -11.37
N ALA A 148 0.39 13.82 -11.57
CA ALA A 148 -0.26 15.05 -11.13
C ALA A 148 -1.61 15.26 -11.86
N ALA A 149 -1.68 15.03 -13.17
CA ALA A 149 -2.91 15.11 -13.95
C ALA A 149 -3.98 14.10 -13.50
N ALA A 150 -3.58 12.86 -13.20
CA ALA A 150 -4.47 11.87 -12.62
C ALA A 150 -4.97 12.30 -11.24
N THR A 151 -4.08 12.83 -10.40
CA THR A 151 -4.43 13.35 -9.06
C THR A 151 -5.40 14.52 -9.15
N TRP A 152 -5.19 15.44 -10.09
CA TRP A 152 -6.09 16.56 -10.36
C TRP A 152 -7.46 16.08 -10.81
N GLY A 153 -7.52 15.18 -11.80
CA GLY A 153 -8.78 14.64 -12.31
C GLY A 153 -9.60 13.91 -11.24
N ILE A 154 -8.94 13.18 -10.34
CA ILE A 154 -9.61 12.58 -9.17
C ILE A 154 -10.06 13.66 -8.20
N GLY A 155 -9.23 14.67 -7.94
CA GLY A 155 -9.55 15.79 -7.05
C GLY A 155 -10.78 16.57 -7.47
N GLU A 156 -10.86 16.95 -8.74
CA GLU A 156 -12.03 17.63 -9.32
C GLU A 156 -13.29 16.75 -9.27
N ALA A 157 -13.15 15.45 -9.54
CA ALA A 157 -14.29 14.54 -9.57
C ALA A 157 -14.96 14.33 -8.19
N ILE A 158 -14.20 14.50 -7.10
CA ILE A 158 -14.70 14.33 -5.73
C ILE A 158 -14.73 15.64 -4.93
N ASP A 159 -14.49 16.78 -5.59
CA ASP A 159 -14.42 18.12 -4.98
C ASP A 159 -13.42 18.20 -3.79
N SER A 160 -12.23 17.60 -3.97
CA SER A 160 -11.20 17.55 -2.94
C SER A 160 -10.14 18.62 -3.13
N GLU A 161 -10.21 19.67 -2.32
CA GLU A 161 -9.19 20.73 -2.26
C GLU A 161 -7.78 20.17 -1.99
N LEU A 162 -7.66 19.12 -1.17
CA LEU A 162 -6.39 18.46 -0.87
C LEU A 162 -5.74 17.87 -2.12
N LEU A 163 -6.51 17.12 -2.92
CA LEU A 163 -5.98 16.48 -4.14
C LEU A 163 -5.66 17.50 -5.22
N VAL A 164 -6.49 18.54 -5.35
CA VAL A 164 -6.22 19.66 -6.26
C VAL A 164 -4.93 20.40 -5.85
N ALA A 165 -4.74 20.67 -4.56
CA ALA A 165 -3.51 21.28 -4.05
C ALA A 165 -2.27 20.39 -4.26
N LEU A 166 -2.40 19.08 -4.05
CA LEU A 166 -1.35 18.10 -4.34
C LEU A 166 -0.99 18.07 -5.82
N ALA A 167 -1.99 18.07 -6.69
CA ALA A 167 -1.77 18.07 -8.13
C ALA A 167 -1.10 19.37 -8.60
N PHE A 168 -1.54 20.53 -8.11
CA PHE A 168 -0.88 21.81 -8.37
C PHE A 168 0.59 21.77 -7.94
N THR A 169 0.86 21.29 -6.74
CA THR A 169 2.23 21.14 -6.21
C THR A 169 3.05 20.17 -7.08
N GLY A 170 2.45 19.06 -7.51
CA GLY A 170 3.07 18.09 -8.41
C GLY A 170 3.43 18.72 -9.76
N PHE A 171 2.50 19.41 -10.41
CA PHE A 171 2.77 20.13 -11.66
C PHE A 171 3.87 21.17 -11.49
N PHE A 172 3.82 21.96 -10.42
CA PHE A 172 4.85 22.94 -10.12
C PHE A 172 6.22 22.29 -9.96
N LEU A 173 6.32 21.18 -9.22
CA LEU A 173 7.57 20.47 -9.02
C LEU A 173 8.14 19.90 -10.32
N ASN A 174 7.29 19.27 -11.15
CA ASN A 174 7.72 18.75 -12.45
C ASN A 174 8.20 19.87 -13.38
N LEU A 175 7.53 21.03 -13.36
CA LEU A 175 7.94 22.19 -14.15
C LEU A 175 9.24 22.80 -13.62
N PHE A 176 9.38 22.91 -12.31
CA PHE A 176 10.60 23.39 -11.66
C PHE A 176 11.79 22.51 -12.03
N ASN A 177 11.60 21.19 -12.00
CA ASN A 177 12.65 20.24 -12.37
C ASN A 177 13.08 20.32 -13.84
N LEU A 178 12.27 20.88 -14.74
CA LEU A 178 12.67 21.12 -16.14
C LEU A 178 13.54 22.37 -16.32
N ALA A 179 13.80 23.13 -15.24
CA ALA A 179 14.65 24.31 -15.33
C ALA A 179 16.11 23.91 -15.62
N PRO A 180 16.83 24.62 -16.51
CA PRO A 180 18.17 24.23 -16.97
C PRO A 180 19.25 24.57 -15.92
N LEU A 181 19.15 23.97 -14.73
CA LEU A 181 20.05 24.16 -13.60
C LEU A 181 20.38 22.80 -13.00
N THR A 182 21.65 22.47 -12.86
CA THR A 182 22.04 21.27 -12.10
C THR A 182 21.75 21.51 -10.60
N PRO A 183 21.16 20.54 -9.88
CA PRO A 183 20.97 19.12 -10.23
C PRO A 183 19.54 18.74 -10.71
N LEU A 184 18.80 19.67 -11.31
CA LEU A 184 17.46 19.41 -11.86
C LEU A 184 17.52 18.57 -13.16
N ASP A 185 16.35 18.20 -13.68
CA ASP A 185 16.17 17.33 -14.85
C ASP A 185 16.45 18.01 -16.21
#